data_AF-A0A2N6SD23-F1
#
_entry.id   AF-A0A2N6SD23-F1
#
_cell.length_a   1.000
_cell.length_b   1.000
_cell.length_c   1.000
_cell.angle_alpha   90.00
_cell.angle_beta   90.00
_cell.angle_gamma   90.00
#
_symmetry.space_group_name_H-M   'P 1'
#
loop_
_entity.id
_entity.type
_entity.pdbx_description
1 polymer ?
#
loop_
_entity_poly.entity_id
_entity_poly.type
_entity_poly.pdbx_seq_one_letter_code
_entity_poly.pdbx_strand_id
1 'polypeptide(L)'
;MNANCYDRVVEVKKYIKKPWPMNSLNFSLKEDMYLMREASIRQTHYYLCQKDGKTYLIDSDNHKDEISGINLNKFVEIEIDDAIYRKYRVLK
;
A
#
# COMPACT_ATOMS: atom_id res chain seq x y z
N MET A 1 7.60 11.50 -7.83
CA MET A 1 8.55 11.50 -6.69
C MET A 1 9.99 11.38 -7.19
N ASN A 2 10.94 12.17 -6.64
CA ASN A 2 12.37 12.03 -6.92
C ASN A 2 13.05 11.14 -5.86
N ALA A 3 13.42 9.90 -6.21
CA ALA A 3 14.00 8.91 -5.30
C ALA A 3 15.39 9.29 -4.77
N ASN A 4 16.09 10.24 -5.41
CA ASN A 4 17.41 10.67 -4.98
C ASN A 4 17.40 11.50 -3.70
N CYS A 5 16.27 12.10 -3.33
CA CYS A 5 16.13 12.92 -2.12
C CYS A 5 15.91 12.09 -0.83
N TYR A 6 15.83 10.76 -0.95
CA TYR A 6 15.52 9.85 0.14
C TYR A 6 16.65 8.86 0.35
N ASP A 7 16.91 8.53 1.60
CA ASP A 7 17.92 7.55 2.02
C ASP A 7 17.50 6.14 1.60
N ARG A 8 16.20 5.85 1.73
CA ARG A 8 15.61 4.54 1.44
C ARG A 8 14.25 4.70 0.78
N VAL A 9 13.94 3.85 -0.19
CA VAL A 9 12.66 3.88 -0.92
C VAL A 9 12.17 2.45 -1.10
N VAL A 10 10.97 2.18 -0.58
CA VAL A 10 10.32 0.88 -0.68
C VAL A 10 8.96 1.06 -1.33
N GLU A 11 8.72 0.36 -2.43
CA GLU A 11 7.40 0.32 -3.04
C GLU A 11 6.49 -0.64 -2.25
N VAL A 12 5.29 -0.18 -1.96
CA VAL A 12 4.27 -0.93 -1.23
C VAL A 12 2.97 -1.00 -2.01
N LYS A 13 2.24 -2.10 -1.83
CA LYS A 13 0.88 -2.27 -2.36
C LYS A 13 -0.12 -1.99 -1.26
N LYS A 14 -1.09 -1.11 -1.55
CA LYS A 14 -2.20 -0.79 -0.65
C LYS A 14 -3.32 -1.81 -0.81
N TYR A 15 -3.79 -2.33 0.31
CA TYR A 15 -4.95 -3.22 0.42
C TYR A 15 -5.94 -2.54 1.37
N ILE A 16 -7.14 -2.25 0.89
CA ILE A 16 -8.20 -1.71 1.74
C ILE A 16 -8.81 -2.89 2.50
N LYS A 17 -8.90 -2.79 3.83
CA LYS A 17 -9.65 -3.77 4.62
C LYS A 17 -11.12 -3.64 4.23
N LYS A 18 -11.59 -4.43 3.28
CA LYS A 18 -13.03 -4.53 3.04
C LYS A 18 -13.67 -5.17 4.27
N PRO A 19 -14.79 -4.64 4.78
CA PRO A 19 -15.60 -5.40 5.72
C PRO A 19 -15.96 -6.71 5.04
N TRP A 20 -15.75 -7.84 5.73
CA TRP A 20 -16.15 -9.14 5.22
C TRP A 20 -17.63 -9.07 4.82
N PRO A 21 -17.99 -9.36 3.56
CA PRO A 21 -19.40 -9.49 3.24
C PRO A 21 -19.93 -10.62 4.09
N MET A 22 -20.89 -10.31 4.97
CA MET A 22 -21.50 -11.23 5.94
C MET A 22 -22.31 -12.39 5.27
N ASN A 23 -22.15 -12.56 3.95
CA ASN A 23 -22.84 -13.52 3.08
C ASN A 23 -21.85 -14.44 2.33
N SER A 24 -20.82 -14.95 3.00
CA SER A 24 -19.78 -15.84 2.44
C SER A 24 -20.25 -17.27 2.08
N LEU A 25 -21.53 -17.47 1.75
CA LEU A 25 -22.11 -18.79 1.45
C LEU A 25 -22.89 -18.88 0.12
N ASN A 26 -22.98 -17.81 -0.67
CA ASN A 26 -23.63 -17.85 -1.98
C ASN A 26 -22.61 -17.70 -3.12
N PHE A 27 -21.93 -18.79 -3.46
CA PHE A 27 -21.04 -18.83 -4.63
C PHE A 27 -21.86 -18.90 -5.92
N SER A 28 -22.22 -17.75 -6.48
CA SER A 28 -22.73 -17.69 -7.86
C SER A 28 -21.61 -17.22 -8.79
N LEU A 29 -21.25 -18.06 -9.76
CA LEU A 29 -20.24 -17.88 -10.82
C LEU A 29 -20.34 -16.56 -11.64
N LYS A 30 -21.31 -15.68 -11.35
CA LYS A 30 -21.40 -14.32 -11.92
C LYS A 30 -20.56 -13.28 -11.16
N GLU A 31 -20.11 -13.56 -9.93
CA GLU A 31 -19.26 -12.65 -9.14
C GLU A 31 -17.79 -12.62 -9.59
N ASP A 32 -17.34 -13.60 -10.40
CA ASP A 32 -15.96 -13.67 -10.88
C ASP A 32 -15.56 -12.47 -11.78
N MET A 33 -16.53 -11.84 -12.45
CA MET A 33 -16.30 -10.58 -13.18
C MET A 33 -15.99 -9.39 -12.25
N TYR A 34 -16.43 -9.41 -10.99
CA TYR A 34 -16.15 -8.34 -10.02
C TYR A 34 -14.75 -8.46 -9.41
N LEU A 35 -14.21 -9.68 -9.28
CA LEU A 35 -12.81 -9.90 -8.86
C LEU A 35 -11.84 -9.30 -9.88
N MET A 36 -12.12 -9.50 -11.18
CA MET A 36 -11.35 -8.90 -12.28
C MET A 36 -11.49 -7.37 -12.32
N ARG A 37 -12.55 -6.80 -11.73
CA ARG A 37 -12.73 -5.34 -11.61
C ARG A 37 -11.88 -4.72 -10.50
N GLU A 38 -11.48 -5.50 -9.50
CA GLU A 38 -10.44 -5.08 -8.54
C GLU A 38 -9.04 -5.13 -9.14
N ALA A 39 -8.82 -5.84 -10.24
CA ALA A 39 -7.61 -5.67 -11.05
C ALA A 39 -7.57 -4.28 -11.76
N SER A 40 -8.70 -3.55 -11.76
CA SER A 40 -8.77 -2.11 -12.09
C SER A 40 -8.73 -1.22 -10.85
N ILE A 41 -8.15 -1.67 -9.73
CA ILE A 41 -7.58 -0.76 -8.74
C ILE A 41 -6.61 0.13 -9.53
N ARG A 42 -7.00 1.40 -9.70
CA ARG A 42 -6.15 2.48 -10.22
C ARG A 42 -4.72 2.22 -9.74
N GLN A 43 -3.78 2.15 -10.68
CA GLN A 43 -2.35 1.91 -10.46
C GLN A 43 -1.70 3.08 -9.68
N THR A 44 -2.26 3.46 -8.54
CA THR A 44 -1.64 4.38 -7.62
C THR A 44 -0.55 3.58 -6.92
N HIS A 45 0.69 3.78 -7.37
CA HIS A 45 1.86 3.27 -6.69
C HIS A 45 2.06 4.02 -5.39
N TYR A 46 2.34 3.30 -4.32
CA TYR A 46 2.64 3.84 -3.00
C TYR A 46 4.09 3.53 -2.65
N TYR A 47 4.76 4.49 -2.04
CA TYR A 47 6.17 4.43 -1.70
C TYR A 47 6.37 4.83 -0.24
N LEU A 48 7.02 3.96 0.52
CA LEU A 48 7.54 4.31 1.84
C LEU A 48 8.97 4.77 1.70
N CYS A 49 9.22 6.00 2.14
CA CYS A 49 10.49 6.68 1.91
C CYS A 49 11.06 7.13 3.23
N GLN A 50 12.35 6.89 3.45
CA GLN A 50 13.06 7.41 4.61
C GLN A 50 13.84 8.65 4.23
N LYS A 51 13.75 9.69 5.06
CA LYS A 51 14.58 10.88 4.95
C LYS A 51 14.82 11.46 6.35
N ASP A 52 16.09 11.74 6.69
CA ASP A 52 16.46 12.33 7.98
C ASP A 52 15.94 11.54 9.19
N GLY A 53 15.91 10.20 9.07
CA GLY A 53 15.38 9.30 10.11
C GLY A 53 13.85 9.23 10.21
N LYS A 54 13.12 10.06 9.45
CA LYS A 54 11.65 10.04 9.37
C LYS A 54 11.17 9.19 8.21
N THR A 55 10.00 8.57 8.38
CA THR A 55 9.36 7.74 7.35
C THR A 55 8.18 8.49 6.75
N TYR A 56 8.05 8.44 5.44
CA TYR A 56 7.01 9.12 4.68
C TYR A 56 6.30 8.12 3.77
N LEU A 57 4.97 8.15 3.75
CA LEU A 57 4.17 7.49 2.72
C LEU A 57 3.90 8.50 1.62
N ILE A 58 4.28 8.13 0.40
CA ILE A 58 4.15 8.95 -0.79
C ILE A 58 3.34 8.17 -1.81
N ASP A 59 2.27 8.75 -2.33
CA ASP A 59 1.52 8.15 -3.42
C ASP A 59 2.02 8.67 -4.79
N SER A 60 1.48 8.14 -5.88
CA SER A 60 1.88 8.54 -7.23
C SER A 60 1.54 9.99 -7.57
N ASP A 61 0.57 10.60 -6.89
CA ASP A 61 0.19 12.01 -7.00
C ASP A 61 1.12 12.95 -6.21
N ASN A 62 2.14 12.40 -5.52
CA ASN A 62 3.04 13.10 -4.59
C ASN A 62 2.37 13.65 -3.33
N HIS A 63 1.22 13.13 -2.92
CA HIS A 63 0.74 13.32 -1.55
C HIS A 63 1.75 12.70 -0.59
N LYS A 64 2.10 13.43 0.48
CA LYS A 64 3.14 13.03 1.41
C LYS A 64 2.60 13.06 2.83
N ASP A 65 2.48 11.89 3.43
CA ASP A 65 2.14 11.71 4.84
C ASP A 65 3.37 11.29 5.64
N GLU A 66 3.60 11.95 6.78
CA GLU A 66 4.63 11.55 7.74
C GLU A 66 4.08 10.44 8.64
N ILE A 67 4.82 9.34 8.74
CA ILE A 67 4.41 8.20 9.56
C ILE A 67 5.52 7.89 10.55
N SER A 68 5.13 7.75 11.81
CA SER A 68 6.02 7.41 12.91
C SER A 68 5.93 5.93 13.26
N GLY A 69 7.00 5.36 13.81
CA GLY A 69 6.98 4.01 14.37
C GLY A 69 7.21 2.86 13.39
N ILE A 70 7.55 3.15 12.12
CA ILE A 70 7.82 2.11 11.12
C ILE A 70 9.32 1.94 10.91
N ASN A 71 9.80 0.69 11.02
CA ASN A 71 11.16 0.33 10.67
C ASN A 71 11.21 -0.27 9.26
N LEU A 72 11.69 0.52 8.29
CA LEU A 72 11.77 0.13 6.88
C LEU A 72 12.73 -1.04 6.59
N ASN A 73 13.58 -1.42 7.55
CA ASN A 73 14.50 -2.54 7.40
C ASN A 73 13.82 -3.91 7.63
N LYS A 74 12.83 -3.96 8.52
CA LYS A 74 12.25 -5.22 9.00
C LYS A 74 10.77 -5.41 8.71
N PHE A 75 10.07 -4.40 8.20
CA PHE A 75 8.65 -4.52 7.92
C PHE A 75 8.34 -5.44 6.72
N VAL A 76 7.21 -6.14 6.83
CA VAL A 76 6.60 -6.93 5.75
C VAL A 76 5.27 -6.30 5.36
N GLU A 77 4.48 -5.90 6.35
CA GLU A 77 3.24 -5.17 6.23
C GLU A 77 3.16 -4.10 7.31
N ILE A 78 2.44 -3.03 7.02
CA ILE A 78 2.09 -1.99 7.97
C ILE A 78 0.61 -1.67 7.80
N GLU A 79 -0.05 -1.33 8.90
CA GLU A 79 -1.41 -0.85 8.90
C GLU A 79 -1.40 0.65 9.16
N ILE A 80 -2.06 1.40 8.29
CA ILE A 80 -2.24 2.84 8.42
C ILE A 80 -3.72 3.09 8.13
N ASP A 81 -4.43 3.59 9.15
CA ASP A 81 -5.89 3.74 9.14
C ASP A 81 -6.59 2.41 8.74
N ASP A 82 -7.54 2.45 7.81
CA ASP A 82 -8.28 1.29 7.29
C ASP A 82 -7.55 0.55 6.15
N ALA A 83 -6.27 0.83 5.92
CA ALA A 83 -5.49 0.26 4.83
C ALA A 83 -4.23 -0.46 5.30
N ILE A 84 -3.96 -1.61 4.69
CA ILE A 84 -2.73 -2.37 4.86
C ILE A 84 -1.81 -2.06 3.69
N TYR A 85 -0.57 -1.67 3.97
CA TYR A 85 0.47 -1.48 2.98
C TYR A 85 1.49 -2.60 3.10
N ARG A 86 1.54 -3.46 2.08
CA ARG A 86 2.47 -4.60 2.05
C ARG A 86 3.68 -4.28 1.20
N LYS A 87 4.86 -4.64 1.70
CA LYS A 87 6.12 -4.52 0.97
C LYS A 87 6.04 -5.26 -0.36
N TYR A 88 6.32 -4.55 -1.45
CA TYR A 88 6.39 -5.13 -2.79
C TYR A 88 7.84 -5.32 -3.22
N ARG A 89 8.61 -4.23 -3.31
CA ARG A 89 10.05 -4.27 -3.63
C ARG A 89 10.79 -3.08 -3.03
N VAL A 90 12.08 -3.25 -2.81
CA VAL A 90 12.98 -2.16 -2.40
C VAL A 90 13.55 -1.54 -3.67
N LEU A 91 13.44 -0.22 -3.80
CA LEU A 91 13.99 0.55 -4.91
C LEU A 91 15.35 1.16 -4.57
N LYS A 92 15.55 1.50 -3.29
CA LYS A 92 16.78 2.07 -2.75
C LYS A 92 16.90 1.70 -1.27
#